data_AF-A0A5N6K6V8-F1
#
_entry.id   AF-A0A5N6K6V8-F1
#
_cell.length_a   1.000
_cell.length_b   1.000
_cell.length_c   1.000
_cell.angle_alpha   90.00
_cell.angle_beta   90.00
_cell.angle_gamma   90.00
#
_symmetry.space_group_name_H-M   'P 1'
#
loop_
_entity.id
_entity.type
_entity.pdbx_description
1 polymer ?
#
loop_
_entity_poly.entity_id
_entity_poly.type
_entity_poly.pdbx_seq_one_letter_code
_entity_poly.pdbx_strand_id
1 'polypeptide(L)'
;MVRVTDDLVLSLELLNLYYAHDPHLSNLPVLIYHGPSTTTNSTLNSSRIQLHIFTAAGFQSYQRITISPNSPLYESVNYLPRDKQGDEVCRGLAFGLYKYFKELPEVVKSGLILQVANASRKQRPGSAPTLFGEQHAADLANSMVRVENVEEVTRDIEAALRTQNINYADVDLVLPPGSISPFQELEGDLDEEEYPDLALRQYGPYEPLPPRSLPR
;
A
#
# COMPACT_ATOMS: atom_id res chain seq x y z
N MET A 1 -18.67 15.44 21.76
CA MET A 1 -17.83 14.38 22.34
C MET A 1 -17.42 13.44 21.23
N VAL A 2 -16.27 13.68 20.61
CA VAL A 2 -15.66 12.77 19.64
C VAL A 2 -15.06 11.64 20.48
N ARG A 3 -15.58 10.42 20.32
CA ARG A 3 -14.88 9.24 20.83
C ARG A 3 -13.64 9.11 19.97
N VAL A 4 -12.49 9.53 20.51
CA VAL A 4 -11.20 9.00 20.12
C VAL A 4 -11.35 7.50 20.36
N THR A 5 -11.55 6.74 19.29
CA THR A 5 -11.49 5.29 19.37
C THR A 5 -10.10 4.98 19.88
N ASP A 6 -10.01 4.46 21.10
CA ASP A 6 -8.80 3.83 21.62
C ASP A 6 -8.15 3.07 20.47
N ASP A 7 -6.92 3.44 20.16
CA ASP A 7 -6.12 2.82 19.13
C ASP A 7 -6.24 1.31 19.32
N LEU A 8 -6.79 0.61 18.32
CA LEU A 8 -6.64 -0.84 18.25
C LEU A 8 -5.16 -1.10 17.96
N VAL A 9 -4.36 -1.02 19.01
CA VAL A 9 -2.97 -1.45 19.03
C VAL A 9 -3.01 -2.94 18.76
N LEU A 10 -2.67 -3.31 17.53
CA LEU A 10 -2.48 -4.68 17.13
C LEU A 10 -1.42 -5.26 18.07
N SER A 11 -1.82 -6.14 18.98
CA SER A 11 -0.85 -6.85 19.83
C SER A 11 -0.06 -7.78 18.92
N LEU A 12 1.16 -7.36 18.59
CA LEU A 12 2.13 -8.12 17.80
C LEU A 12 2.32 -9.54 18.35
N GLU A 13 2.17 -9.73 19.66
CA GLU A 13 2.21 -11.05 20.32
C GLU A 13 1.16 -12.04 19.80
N LEU A 14 0.05 -11.56 19.25
CA LEU A 14 -1.03 -12.37 18.69
C LEU A 14 -0.95 -12.52 17.17
N LEU A 15 0.03 -11.87 16.52
CA LEU A 15 0.22 -11.86 15.09
C LEU A 15 1.43 -12.70 14.69
N ASN A 16 1.24 -13.51 13.66
CA ASN A 16 2.33 -14.22 13.00
C ASN A 16 2.63 -13.54 11.68
N LEU A 17 3.91 -13.26 11.44
CA LEU A 17 4.37 -12.69 10.19
C LEU A 17 4.72 -13.79 9.19
N TYR A 18 4.25 -13.63 7.96
CA TYR A 18 4.57 -14.47 6.82
C TYR A 18 5.19 -13.60 5.74
N TYR A 19 6.16 -14.15 5.02
CA TYR A 19 6.77 -13.48 3.88
C TYR A 19 6.83 -14.39 2.66
N ALA A 20 6.75 -13.77 1.48
CA ALA A 20 7.04 -14.39 0.20
C ALA A 20 7.61 -13.35 -0.77
N HIS A 21 8.22 -13.84 -1.85
CA HIS A 21 8.50 -13.03 -3.04
C HIS A 21 7.49 -13.41 -4.12
N ASP A 22 6.88 -12.41 -4.74
CA ASP A 22 5.92 -12.64 -5.83
C ASP A 22 6.67 -12.87 -7.15
N PRO A 23 6.74 -14.12 -7.66
CA PRO A 23 7.49 -14.43 -8.87
C PRO A 23 6.86 -13.82 -10.13
N HIS A 24 5.58 -13.45 -10.09
CA HIS A 24 4.88 -12.87 -11.23
C HIS A 24 4.97 -11.34 -11.24
N LEU A 25 5.31 -10.73 -10.10
CA LEU A 25 5.58 -9.30 -9.97
C LEU A 25 7.07 -9.02 -9.72
N SER A 26 7.96 -9.57 -10.55
CA SER A 26 9.41 -9.29 -10.49
C SER A 26 10.08 -9.59 -9.14
N ASN A 27 9.62 -10.64 -8.43
CA ASN A 27 10.09 -11.02 -7.08
C ASN A 27 9.90 -9.92 -6.03
N LEU A 28 8.90 -9.05 -6.19
CA LEU A 28 8.57 -8.04 -5.19
C LEU A 28 8.19 -8.72 -3.86
N PRO A 29 8.71 -8.20 -2.72
CA PRO A 29 8.43 -8.78 -1.42
C PRO A 29 6.99 -8.52 -0.99
N VAL A 30 6.39 -9.54 -0.37
CA VAL A 30 5.05 -9.51 0.21
C VAL A 30 5.16 -9.98 1.65
N LEU A 31 4.72 -9.13 2.58
CA LEU A 31 4.72 -9.38 4.02
C LEU A 31 3.28 -9.36 4.52
N ILE A 32 2.88 -10.39 5.27
CA ILE A 32 1.52 -10.51 5.80
C ILE A 32 1.56 -10.87 7.27
N TYR A 33 0.97 -10.02 8.10
CA TYR A 33 0.63 -10.38 9.48
C TYR A 33 -0.73 -11.07 9.50
N HIS A 34 -0.79 -12.24 10.12
CA HIS A 34 -1.99 -13.05 10.29
C HIS A 34 -2.21 -13.38 11.77
N GLY A 35 -3.44 -13.23 12.24
CA GLY A 35 -3.83 -13.68 13.58
C GLY A 35 -5.35 -13.82 13.74
N PRO A 36 -5.79 -14.27 14.92
CA PRO A 36 -7.22 -14.36 15.24
C PRO A 36 -7.83 -12.95 15.33
N SER A 37 -9.08 -12.78 14.91
CA SER A 37 -9.82 -11.53 15.11
C SER A 37 -10.27 -11.39 16.57
N THR A 38 -10.36 -10.14 17.06
CA THR A 38 -10.74 -9.80 18.45
C THR A 38 -12.13 -10.28 18.90
N THR A 39 -12.97 -10.76 17.97
CA THR A 39 -14.29 -11.35 18.27
C THR A 39 -14.33 -12.82 17.88
N THR A 40 -13.89 -13.68 18.80
CA THR A 40 -13.78 -15.14 18.65
C THR A 40 -15.14 -15.85 18.71
N ASN A 41 -15.99 -15.61 17.71
CA ASN A 41 -17.13 -16.49 17.41
C ASN A 41 -16.83 -17.20 16.09
N SER A 42 -15.96 -18.20 16.13
CA SER A 42 -15.72 -19.14 15.03
C SER A 42 -16.86 -20.17 14.99
N THR A 43 -17.45 -20.40 13.82
CA THR A 43 -18.34 -21.53 13.61
C THR A 43 -17.56 -22.66 12.93
N LEU A 44 -18.07 -23.89 12.98
CA LEU A 44 -17.42 -25.09 12.44
C LEU A 44 -16.95 -24.95 10.96
N ASN A 45 -17.53 -24.02 10.20
CA ASN A 45 -17.22 -23.77 8.79
C ASN A 45 -16.73 -22.35 8.48
N SER A 46 -16.47 -21.51 9.50
CA SER A 46 -16.08 -20.12 9.28
C SER A 46 -15.09 -19.62 10.32
N SER A 47 -13.95 -19.18 9.81
CA SER A 47 -12.86 -18.59 10.56
C SER A 47 -12.93 -17.07 10.53
N ARG A 48 -12.63 -16.43 11.67
CA ARG A 48 -12.53 -14.97 11.77
C ARG A 48 -11.10 -14.56 12.08
N ILE A 49 -10.47 -13.96 11.10
CA ILE A 49 -9.05 -13.60 11.17
C ILE A 49 -8.87 -12.10 11.01
N GLN A 50 -7.68 -11.64 11.37
CA GLN A 50 -7.16 -10.34 10.99
C GLN A 50 -5.93 -10.53 10.09
N LEU A 51 -5.81 -9.64 9.10
CA LEU A 51 -4.73 -9.66 8.12
C LEU A 51 -4.22 -8.26 7.86
N HIS A 52 -2.90 -8.09 7.86
CA HIS A 52 -2.25 -6.83 7.50
C HIS A 52 -1.22 -7.11 6.43
N ILE A 53 -1.44 -6.57 5.23
CA ILE A 53 -0.68 -6.90 4.03
C ILE A 53 0.17 -5.69 3.66
N PHE A 54 1.46 -5.93 3.52
CA PHE A 54 2.47 -4.97 3.12
C PHE A 54 3.12 -5.45 1.83
N THR A 55 2.93 -4.69 0.75
CA THR A 55 3.56 -4.95 -0.54
C THR A 55 4.03 -3.63 -1.18
N ALA A 56 4.83 -3.72 -2.23
CA ALA A 56 5.20 -2.57 -3.05
C ALA A 56 3.99 -1.92 -3.78
N ALA A 57 2.88 -2.65 -3.94
CA ALA A 57 1.64 -2.12 -4.53
C ALA A 57 0.83 -1.27 -3.55
N GLY A 58 1.15 -1.33 -2.26
CA GLY A 58 0.48 -0.59 -1.20
C GLY A 58 0.13 -1.45 0.02
N PHE A 59 -0.40 -0.79 1.04
CA PHE A 59 -0.67 -1.38 2.35
C PHE A 59 -2.18 -1.52 2.56
N GLN A 60 -2.61 -2.64 3.12
CA GLN A 60 -4.00 -2.84 3.47
C GLN A 60 -4.13 -3.60 4.78
N SER A 61 -4.97 -3.06 5.67
CA SER A 61 -5.20 -3.60 7.00
C SER A 61 -6.65 -4.07 7.11
N TYR A 62 -6.84 -5.30 7.57
CA TYR A 62 -8.13 -5.93 7.74
C TYR A 62 -8.24 -6.50 9.16
N GLN A 63 -8.83 -5.73 10.06
CA GLN A 63 -8.99 -6.13 11.48
C GLN A 63 -9.99 -7.28 11.68
N ARG A 64 -10.89 -7.50 10.70
CA ARG A 64 -11.91 -8.53 10.77
C ARG A 64 -12.32 -9.02 9.39
N ILE A 65 -11.85 -10.20 9.04
CA ILE A 65 -12.27 -10.95 7.86
C ILE A 65 -12.95 -12.24 8.31
N THR A 66 -14.09 -12.55 7.68
CA THR A 66 -14.76 -13.84 7.86
C THR A 66 -14.52 -14.69 6.63
N ILE A 67 -13.78 -15.78 6.80
CA ILE A 67 -13.55 -16.76 5.73
C ILE A 67 -14.78 -17.66 5.68
N SER A 68 -15.44 -17.69 4.54
CA SER A 68 -16.64 -18.49 4.31
C SER A 68 -16.56 -19.17 2.95
N PRO A 69 -16.82 -20.48 2.84
CA PRO A 69 -16.91 -21.20 1.56
C PRO A 69 -17.93 -20.61 0.59
N ASN A 70 -18.93 -19.88 1.09
CA ASN A 70 -19.96 -19.24 0.27
C ASN A 70 -19.51 -17.88 -0.31
N SER A 71 -18.34 -17.37 0.08
CA SER A 71 -17.82 -16.12 -0.45
C SER A 71 -17.16 -16.37 -1.80
N PRO A 72 -17.34 -15.48 -2.80
CA PRO A 72 -16.62 -15.59 -4.08
C PRO A 72 -15.09 -15.50 -3.90
N LEU A 73 -14.63 -14.95 -2.78
CA LEU A 73 -13.20 -14.87 -2.46
C LEU A 73 -12.59 -16.23 -2.08
N TYR A 74 -13.44 -17.21 -1.74
CA TYR A 74 -13.01 -18.56 -1.38
C TYR A 74 -12.49 -19.35 -2.59
N GLU A 75 -12.77 -18.91 -3.82
CA GLU A 75 -12.20 -19.54 -5.02
C GLU A 75 -10.67 -19.64 -4.97
N SER A 76 -10.00 -18.63 -4.41
CA SER A 76 -8.55 -18.66 -4.17
C SER A 76 -8.09 -19.85 -3.32
N VAL A 77 -8.90 -20.28 -2.35
CA VAL A 77 -8.59 -21.43 -1.49
C VAL A 77 -8.67 -22.73 -2.28
N ASN A 78 -9.59 -22.84 -3.24
CA ASN A 78 -9.76 -24.05 -4.06
C ASN A 78 -8.53 -24.35 -4.94
N TYR A 79 -7.72 -23.34 -5.25
CA TYR A 79 -6.47 -23.47 -6.01
C TYR A 79 -5.27 -23.89 -5.15
N LEU A 80 -5.38 -23.89 -3.81
CA LEU A 80 -4.31 -24.38 -2.95
C LEU A 80 -4.14 -25.91 -3.08
N PRO A 81 -2.94 -26.45 -2.80
CA PRO A 81 -2.75 -27.90 -2.64
C PRO A 81 -3.72 -28.48 -1.60
N ARG A 82 -4.23 -29.70 -1.85
CA ARG A 82 -5.28 -30.33 -1.01
C ARG A 82 -4.91 -30.44 0.47
N ASP A 83 -3.63 -30.66 0.75
CA ASP A 83 -3.05 -30.71 2.10
C ASP A 83 -3.13 -29.36 2.82
N LYS A 84 -3.03 -28.25 2.09
CA LYS A 84 -3.09 -26.87 2.63
C LYS A 84 -4.50 -26.28 2.67
N GLN A 85 -5.45 -26.82 1.91
CA GLN A 85 -6.86 -26.40 1.97
C GLN A 85 -7.49 -26.63 3.36
N GLY A 86 -6.98 -27.61 4.11
CA GLY A 86 -7.43 -27.89 5.48
C GLY A 86 -6.91 -26.89 6.51
N ASP A 87 -5.77 -26.26 6.25
CA ASP A 87 -5.09 -25.36 7.19
C ASP A 87 -5.73 -23.97 7.20
N GLU A 88 -6.14 -23.52 8.38
CA GLU A 88 -6.77 -22.21 8.58
C GLU A 88 -5.87 -21.06 8.15
N VAL A 89 -4.56 -21.16 8.40
CA VAL A 89 -3.60 -20.11 8.04
C VAL A 89 -3.48 -20.01 6.53
N CYS A 90 -3.18 -21.12 5.85
CA CYS A 90 -3.06 -21.13 4.38
C CYS A 90 -4.34 -20.63 3.70
N ARG A 91 -5.51 -21.07 4.18
CA ARG A 91 -6.81 -20.57 3.70
C ARG A 91 -6.95 -19.07 3.90
N GLY A 92 -6.61 -18.58 5.09
CA GLY A 92 -6.69 -17.17 5.44
C GLY A 92 -5.80 -16.29 4.57
N LEU A 93 -4.55 -16.71 4.37
CA LEU A 93 -3.59 -16.01 3.52
C LEU A 93 -4.09 -15.93 2.06
N ALA A 94 -4.53 -17.05 1.47
CA ALA A 94 -5.04 -17.06 0.09
C ALA A 94 -6.29 -16.18 -0.07
N PHE A 95 -7.27 -16.34 0.84
CA PHE A 95 -8.50 -15.54 0.84
C PHE A 95 -8.21 -14.04 0.97
N GLY A 96 -7.32 -13.67 1.90
CA GLY A 96 -6.97 -12.28 2.16
C GLY A 96 -6.15 -11.64 1.04
N LEU A 97 -5.22 -12.38 0.45
CA LEU A 97 -4.47 -11.94 -0.74
C LEU A 97 -5.40 -11.67 -1.91
N TYR A 98 -6.35 -12.57 -2.17
CA TYR A 98 -7.30 -12.37 -3.26
C TYR A 98 -8.23 -11.19 -3.00
N LYS A 99 -8.67 -10.99 -1.75
CA LYS A 99 -9.40 -9.78 -1.33
C LYS A 99 -8.58 -8.51 -1.60
N TYR A 100 -7.32 -8.50 -1.19
CA TYR A 100 -6.39 -7.40 -1.43
C TYR A 100 -6.21 -7.11 -2.92
N PHE A 101 -6.01 -8.15 -3.73
CA PHE A 101 -5.93 -8.01 -5.18
C PHE A 101 -7.20 -7.43 -5.79
N LYS A 102 -8.39 -7.77 -5.30
CA LYS A 102 -9.63 -7.15 -5.78
C LYS A 102 -9.75 -5.67 -5.41
N GLU A 103 -9.28 -5.28 -4.23
CA GLU A 103 -9.38 -3.91 -3.72
C GLU A 103 -8.26 -2.98 -4.19
N LEU A 104 -7.16 -3.53 -4.75
CA LEU A 104 -6.08 -2.74 -5.33
C LEU A 104 -6.59 -1.85 -6.48
N PRO A 105 -6.22 -0.54 -6.49
CA PRO A 105 -6.60 0.37 -7.57
C PRO A 105 -6.10 -0.12 -8.93
N GLU A 106 -6.93 0.01 -9.96
CA GLU A 106 -6.61 -0.50 -11.30
C GLU A 106 -5.37 0.15 -11.91
N VAL A 107 -5.14 1.43 -11.59
CA VAL A 107 -3.95 2.18 -12.01
C VAL A 107 -2.67 1.53 -11.46
N VAL A 108 -2.71 1.04 -10.21
CA VAL A 108 -1.56 0.38 -9.57
C VAL A 108 -1.31 -0.98 -10.22
N LYS A 109 -2.35 -1.79 -10.42
CA LYS A 109 -2.23 -3.09 -11.12
C LYS A 109 -1.64 -2.92 -12.51
N SER A 110 -2.19 -1.98 -13.29
CA SER A 110 -1.70 -1.67 -14.64
C SER A 110 -0.25 -1.21 -14.62
N GLY A 111 0.11 -0.34 -13.68
CA GLY A 111 1.50 0.13 -13.50
C GLY A 111 2.47 -1.01 -13.20
N LEU A 112 2.10 -1.93 -12.30
CA LEU A 112 2.91 -3.10 -11.96
C LEU A 112 3.05 -4.06 -13.15
N ILE A 113 1.95 -4.32 -13.87
CA ILE A 113 1.98 -5.16 -15.08
C ILE A 113 2.94 -4.56 -16.12
N LEU A 114 2.89 -3.24 -16.34
CA LEU A 114 3.78 -2.55 -17.26
C LEU A 114 5.25 -2.62 -16.80
N GLN A 115 5.52 -2.45 -15.51
CA GLN A 115 6.86 -2.59 -14.96
C GLN A 115 7.42 -3.99 -15.18
N VAL A 116 6.62 -5.03 -14.89
CA VAL A 116 6.99 -6.43 -15.14
C VAL A 116 7.22 -6.69 -16.61
N ALA A 117 6.32 -6.24 -17.50
CA ALA A 117 6.46 -6.41 -18.94
C ALA A 117 7.74 -5.74 -19.48
N ASN A 118 8.09 -4.57 -18.96
CA ASN A 118 9.30 -3.83 -19.35
C ASN A 118 10.58 -4.50 -18.84
N ALA A 119 10.55 -5.11 -17.65
CA ALA A 119 11.67 -5.86 -17.08
C ALA A 119 11.85 -7.24 -17.75
N SER A 120 10.73 -7.90 -18.08
CA SER A 120 10.67 -9.26 -18.63
C SER A 120 10.65 -9.28 -20.17
N ARG A 121 11.52 -8.51 -20.84
CA ARG A 121 11.78 -8.61 -22.30
C ARG A 121 12.22 -10.01 -22.79
N LYS A 122 12.28 -11.01 -21.91
CA LYS A 122 12.69 -12.39 -22.18
C LYS A 122 11.60 -13.45 -21.95
N GLN A 123 10.42 -13.13 -21.43
CA GLN A 123 9.38 -14.13 -21.19
C GLN A 123 8.37 -14.20 -22.33
N ARG A 124 8.16 -15.42 -22.87
CA ARG A 124 7.22 -15.67 -23.97
C ARG A 124 5.78 -15.33 -23.56
N PRO A 125 5.01 -14.63 -24.41
CA PRO A 125 3.59 -14.39 -24.15
C PRO A 125 2.83 -15.70 -24.37
N GLY A 126 2.18 -16.24 -23.34
CA GLY A 126 1.26 -17.38 -23.52
C GLY A 126 0.97 -18.26 -22.31
N SER A 127 1.72 -18.17 -21.21
CA SER A 127 1.50 -19.05 -20.04
C SER A 127 1.63 -18.37 -18.68
N ALA A 128 1.62 -17.04 -18.62
CA ALA A 128 1.64 -16.35 -17.34
C ALA A 128 0.26 -16.50 -16.68
N PRO A 129 0.18 -16.94 -15.41
CA PRO A 129 -1.09 -16.96 -14.69
C PRO A 129 -1.72 -15.56 -14.70
N THR A 130 -3.04 -15.51 -14.67
CA THR A 130 -3.78 -14.23 -14.61
C THR A 130 -3.33 -13.46 -13.38
N LEU A 131 -2.54 -12.41 -13.59
CA LEU A 131 -2.04 -11.54 -12.53
C LEU A 131 -3.21 -10.99 -11.73
N PHE A 132 -3.04 -10.92 -10.41
CA PHE A 132 -4.07 -10.50 -9.45
C PHE A 132 -5.35 -11.38 -9.43
N GLY A 133 -5.30 -12.59 -10.01
CA GLY A 133 -6.38 -13.58 -9.99
C GLY A 133 -6.39 -14.50 -8.77
N GLU A 134 -7.34 -15.45 -8.76
CA GLU A 134 -7.54 -16.43 -7.69
C GLU A 134 -6.34 -17.37 -7.56
N GLN A 135 -5.88 -17.90 -8.69
CA GLN A 135 -4.72 -18.79 -8.76
C GLN A 135 -3.46 -18.07 -8.30
N HIS A 136 -3.29 -16.79 -8.68
CA HIS A 136 -2.14 -16.00 -8.26
C HIS A 136 -2.07 -15.85 -6.73
N ALA A 137 -3.21 -15.53 -6.09
CA ALA A 137 -3.28 -15.42 -4.65
C ALA A 137 -2.98 -16.77 -3.95
N ALA A 138 -3.44 -17.87 -4.52
CA ALA A 138 -3.20 -19.22 -4.01
C ALA A 138 -1.72 -19.61 -4.10
N ASP A 139 -1.09 -19.39 -5.26
CA ASP A 139 0.33 -19.69 -5.49
C ASP A 139 1.21 -18.89 -4.52
N LEU A 140 0.90 -17.60 -4.35
CA LEU A 140 1.62 -16.73 -3.43
C LEU A 140 1.44 -17.18 -1.98
N ALA A 141 0.21 -17.45 -1.53
CA ALA A 141 -0.06 -17.98 -0.19
C ALA A 141 0.64 -19.33 0.07
N ASN A 142 0.70 -20.20 -0.95
CA ASN A 142 1.36 -21.49 -0.86
C ASN A 142 2.89 -21.35 -0.68
N SER A 143 3.48 -20.30 -1.28
CA SER A 143 4.92 -19.99 -1.18
C SER A 143 5.32 -19.26 0.11
N MET A 144 4.35 -18.80 0.91
CA MET A 144 4.63 -18.03 2.11
C MET A 144 5.31 -18.86 3.20
N VAL A 145 6.33 -18.25 3.79
CA VAL A 145 7.11 -18.82 4.90
C VAL A 145 6.90 -17.96 6.13
N ARG A 146 6.70 -18.62 7.28
CA ARG A 146 6.59 -17.94 8.57
C ARG A 146 7.94 -17.36 8.98
N VAL A 147 7.94 -16.11 9.41
CA VAL A 147 9.12 -15.40 9.92
C VAL A 147 9.28 -15.69 11.41
N GLU A 148 10.50 -16.00 11.84
CA GLU A 148 10.81 -16.28 13.25
C GLU A 148 11.12 -15.00 14.04
N ASN A 149 11.83 -14.04 13.43
CA ASN A 149 12.25 -12.78 14.05
C ASN A 149 11.24 -11.63 13.84
N VAL A 150 9.98 -11.86 14.24
CA VAL A 150 8.86 -10.92 13.99
C VAL A 150 9.13 -9.52 14.55
N GLU A 151 9.69 -9.41 15.76
CA GLU A 151 9.94 -8.14 16.44
C GLU A 151 10.95 -7.26 15.67
N GLU A 152 12.04 -7.87 15.19
CA GLU A 152 13.08 -7.17 14.44
C GLU A 152 12.54 -6.67 13.10
N VAL A 153 11.84 -7.54 12.36
CA VAL A 153 11.27 -7.16 11.06
C VAL A 153 10.20 -6.08 11.23
N THR A 154 9.39 -6.15 12.29
CA THR A 154 8.41 -5.10 12.61
C THR A 154 9.10 -3.77 12.84
N ARG A 155 10.14 -3.74 13.67
CA ARG A 155 10.92 -2.54 13.96
C ARG A 155 11.53 -1.94 12.69
N ASP A 156 12.04 -2.78 11.79
CA ASP A 156 12.62 -2.32 10.53
C ASP A 156 11.56 -1.73 9.60
N ILE A 157 10.39 -2.35 9.51
CA ILE A 157 9.23 -1.82 8.77
C ILE A 157 8.79 -0.48 9.36
N GLU A 158 8.65 -0.38 10.68
CA GLU A 158 8.29 0.87 11.37
C GLU A 158 9.33 1.97 11.12
N ALA A 159 10.62 1.63 11.16
CA ALA A 159 11.69 2.58 10.88
C ALA A 159 11.67 3.04 9.41
N ALA A 160 11.39 2.13 8.47
CA ALA A 160 11.30 2.44 7.05
C ALA A 160 10.07 3.29 6.68
N LEU A 161 8.93 3.03 7.35
CA LEU A 161 7.66 3.72 7.10
C LEU A 161 7.46 4.98 7.95
N ARG A 162 8.31 5.22 8.94
CA ARG A 162 8.28 6.46 9.72
C ARG A 162 8.54 7.65 8.78
N THR A 163 7.87 8.76 9.05
CA THR A 163 8.15 10.04 8.38
C THR A 163 9.65 10.32 8.40
N GLN A 164 10.26 10.31 7.22
CA GLN A 164 11.67 10.63 7.07
C GLN A 164 11.79 12.12 6.81
N ASN A 165 12.46 12.83 7.72
CA ASN A 165 12.78 14.24 7.53
C ASN A 165 14.02 14.32 6.63
N ILE A 166 13.81 14.74 5.38
CA ILE A 166 14.91 15.02 4.45
C ILE A 166 15.37 16.44 4.75
N ASN A 167 16.53 16.59 5.41
CA ASN A 167 17.02 17.89 5.85
C ASN A 167 17.66 18.73 4.74
N TYR A 168 17.92 18.14 3.56
CA TYR A 168 18.55 18.82 2.43
C TYR A 168 18.01 18.20 1.13
N ALA A 169 16.90 18.73 0.63
CA ALA A 169 16.36 18.39 -0.68
C ALA A 169 16.68 19.54 -1.66
N ASP A 170 17.59 19.30 -2.60
CA ASP A 170 17.82 20.23 -3.70
C ASP A 170 16.67 20.09 -4.71
N VAL A 171 15.99 21.20 -5.00
CA VAL A 171 14.83 21.24 -5.92
C VAL A 171 15.18 22.12 -7.11
N ASP A 172 15.29 21.52 -8.29
CA ASP A 172 15.44 22.25 -9.55
C ASP A 172 14.08 22.71 -10.06
N LEU A 173 13.87 24.03 -10.10
CA LEU A 173 12.66 24.64 -10.64
C LEU A 173 12.94 25.17 -12.05
N VAL A 174 12.21 24.65 -13.05
CA VAL A 174 12.20 25.22 -14.40
C VAL A 174 11.02 26.18 -14.51
N LEU A 175 11.32 27.47 -14.48
CA LEU A 175 10.31 28.52 -14.58
C LEU A 175 10.20 29.04 -16.03
N PRO A 176 8.99 29.44 -16.48
CA PRO A 176 8.82 30.16 -17.73
C PRO A 176 9.71 31.42 -17.82
N PRO A 177 10.06 31.86 -19.05
CA PRO A 177 10.76 33.14 -19.22
C PRO A 177 9.98 34.30 -18.59
N GLY A 178 10.64 35.10 -17.77
CA GLY A 178 10.03 36.26 -17.10
C GLY A 178 9.43 35.98 -15.71
N SER A 179 9.47 34.74 -15.21
CA SER A 179 8.96 34.41 -13.87
C SER A 179 9.80 34.94 -12.70
N ILE A 180 11.05 35.35 -12.95
CA ILE A 180 11.89 36.00 -11.94
C ILE A 180 12.08 37.46 -12.38
N SER A 181 11.45 38.38 -11.65
CA SER A 181 11.69 39.82 -11.80
C SER A 181 12.90 40.24 -10.95
N PRO A 182 13.81 41.09 -11.48
CA PRO A 182 14.88 41.65 -10.68
C PRO A 182 14.32 42.46 -9.51
N PHE A 183 14.98 42.38 -8.35
CA PHE A 183 14.58 43.16 -7.17
C PHE A 183 14.65 44.65 -7.51
N GLN A 184 13.55 45.35 -7.28
CA GLN A 184 13.44 46.79 -7.49
C GLN A 184 13.25 47.43 -6.11
N GLU A 185 14.25 48.18 -5.65
CA GLU A 185 14.13 48.96 -4.41
C GLU A 185 13.01 50.00 -4.62
N LEU A 186 11.91 49.81 -3.91
CA LEU A 186 10.81 50.78 -3.88
C LEU A 186 11.28 52.00 -3.08
N GLU A 187 11.80 53.01 -3.77
CA GLU A 187 12.01 54.33 -3.18
C GLU A 187 10.64 55.03 -3.01
N GLY A 188 10.11 55.02 -1.78
CA GLY A 188 8.95 55.83 -1.40
C GLY A 188 8.26 55.34 -0.13
N ASP A 189 8.01 56.27 0.81
CA ASP A 189 7.07 56.08 1.93
C ASP A 189 5.69 55.71 1.36
N LEU A 190 5.34 54.43 1.39
CA LEU A 190 4.03 53.94 0.92
C LEU A 190 3.47 52.97 1.96
N ASP A 191 2.21 53.23 2.31
CA ASP A 191 1.47 52.75 3.46
C ASP A 191 1.71 51.26 3.78
N GLU A 192 2.20 50.98 5.00
CA GLU A 192 2.53 49.63 5.51
C GLU A 192 1.35 48.65 5.53
N GLU A 193 0.12 49.12 5.30
CA GLU A 193 -1.13 48.39 5.53
C GLU A 193 -1.61 47.52 4.36
N GLU A 194 -1.08 47.67 3.14
CA GLU A 194 -1.64 46.94 1.97
C GLU A 194 -1.07 45.52 1.79
N TYR A 195 0.20 45.27 2.16
CA TYR A 195 0.83 43.94 2.06
C TYR A 195 1.83 43.70 3.20
N PRO A 196 1.51 42.81 4.16
CA PRO A 196 2.40 42.50 5.29
C PRO A 196 3.62 41.65 4.90
N ASP A 197 3.61 41.02 3.72
CA ASP A 197 4.74 40.24 3.20
C ASP A 197 5.48 41.02 2.09
N LEU A 198 6.75 41.33 2.35
CA LEU A 198 7.63 42.03 1.41
C LEU A 198 7.84 41.23 0.11
N ALA A 199 7.75 39.90 0.14
CA ALA A 199 7.88 39.06 -1.05
C ALA A 199 6.70 39.24 -2.02
N LEU A 200 5.48 39.45 -1.49
CA LEU A 200 4.30 39.76 -2.30
C LEU A 200 4.41 41.11 -3.01
N ARG A 201 5.22 42.04 -2.50
CA ARG A 201 5.50 43.33 -3.16
C ARG A 201 6.35 43.18 -4.42
N GLN A 202 7.24 42.19 -4.46
CA GLN A 202 8.13 41.92 -5.61
C GLN A 202 7.51 40.97 -6.63
N TYR A 203 6.82 39.92 -6.16
CA TYR A 203 6.32 38.84 -7.01
C TYR A 203 4.80 38.89 -7.24
N GLY A 204 4.11 39.87 -6.64
CA GLY A 204 2.66 39.98 -6.70
C GLY A 204 1.93 38.95 -5.84
N PRO A 205 0.59 38.97 -5.84
CA PRO A 205 -0.20 37.95 -5.17
C PRO A 205 0.06 36.58 -5.78
N TYR A 206 0.18 35.55 -4.93
CA TYR A 206 0.30 34.17 -5.40
C TYR A 206 -0.88 33.80 -6.29
N GLU A 207 -0.55 33.33 -7.49
CA GLU A 207 -1.57 32.81 -8.41
C GLU A 207 -2.18 31.54 -7.79
N PRO A 208 -3.52 31.39 -7.78
CA PRO A 208 -4.15 30.23 -7.19
C PRO A 208 -3.68 28.96 -7.90
N LEU A 209 -3.39 27.92 -7.12
CA LEU A 209 -2.95 26.63 -7.64
C LEU A 209 -3.94 26.17 -8.73
N PRO A 210 -3.46 25.81 -9.94
CA PRO A 210 -4.34 25.42 -11.01
C PRO A 210 -5.18 24.22 -10.56
N PRO A 211 -6.49 24.20 -10.86
CA PRO A 211 -7.36 23.12 -10.47
C PRO A 211 -6.82 21.82 -11.06
N ARG A 212 -6.77 20.78 -10.23
CA ARG A 212 -6.34 19.43 -10.60
C ARG A 212 -7.10 19.02 -11.87
N SER A 213 -6.43 19.01 -13.01
CA SER A 213 -7.03 18.60 -14.27
C SER A 213 -7.36 17.12 -14.16
N LEU A 214 -8.66 16.81 -14.06
CA LEU A 214 -9.14 15.44 -14.22
C LEU A 214 -8.82 14.99 -15.64
N PRO A 215 -8.23 13.81 -15.84
CA PRO A 215 -7.98 13.27 -17.18
C PRO A 215 -9.31 13.11 -17.92
N ARG A 216 -9.35 13.57 -19.17
CA ARG A 216 -10.43 13.31 -20.13
C ARG A 216 -10.31 11.91 -20.73
#